data_AF-A0A843JYE3-F1
#
_entry.id   AF-A0A843JYE3-F1
#
_cell.length_a   1.000
_cell.length_b   1.000
_cell.length_c   1.000
_cell.angle_alpha   90.00
_cell.angle_beta   90.00
_cell.angle_gamma   90.00
#
_symmetry.space_group_name_H-M   'P 1'
#
loop_
_entity.id
_entity.type
_entity.pdbx_description
1 polymer ?
#
loop_
_entity_poly.entity_id
_entity_poly.type
_entity_poly.pdbx_seq_one_letter_code
_entity_poly.pdbx_strand_id
1 'polypeptide(L)' 'MTNEKNIEEMNFEESMRALEDMVRELEAGGLDLDKSLEVYEKAIALRDRCRKILDESDRKVQKIMETAEGLRKEDFRD' A
#
# COMPACT_ATOMS: atom_id res chain seq x y z
N MET A 1 23.19 10.30 5.73
CA MET A 1 22.14 11.27 5.36
C MET A 1 21.02 10.45 4.75
N THR A 2 20.06 10.05 5.58
CA THR A 2 18.99 9.13 5.19
C THR A 2 17.98 9.87 4.34
N ASN A 3 17.74 9.35 3.14
CA ASN A 3 16.73 9.82 2.22
C ASN A 3 15.37 9.36 2.77
N GLU A 4 14.75 10.14 3.65
CA GLU A 4 13.39 9.88 4.14
C GLU A 4 12.40 10.16 3.01
N LYS A 5 12.15 9.12 2.20
CA LYS A 5 11.16 9.17 1.12
C LYS A 5 9.78 9.37 1.75
N ASN A 6 9.00 10.29 1.20
CA ASN A 6 7.63 10.53 1.65
C ASN A 6 6.80 9.24 1.48
N ILE A 7 6.06 8.82 2.52
CA ILE A 7 5.22 7.61 2.50
C ILE A 7 4.24 7.63 1.32
N GLU A 8 3.70 8.80 0.97
CA GLU A 8 2.78 8.95 -0.17
C GLU A 8 3.43 8.67 -1.54
N GLU A 9 4.76 8.70 -1.63
CA GLU A 9 5.53 8.45 -2.86
C GLU A 9 6.08 7.02 -2.93
N MET A 10 5.92 6.22 -1.88
CA MET A 10 6.40 4.85 -1.85
C MET A 10 5.52 3.95 -2.72
N ASN A 11 6.14 3.01 -3.45
CA ASN A 11 5.40 1.92 -4.09
C ASN A 11 4.99 0.85 -3.08
N PHE A 12 4.30 -0.20 -3.54
CA PHE A 12 3.76 -1.23 -2.64
C PHE A 12 4.87 -1.97 -1.91
N GLU A 13 5.90 -2.41 -2.63
CA GLU A 13 7.00 -3.20 -2.08
C GLU A 13 7.87 -2.38 -1.11
N GLU A 14 8.07 -1.10 -1.39
CA GLU A 14 8.73 -0.16 -0.49
C GLU A 14 7.92 0.04 0.80
N SER A 15 6.62 0.32 0.68
CA SER A 15 5.72 0.55 1.82
C SER A 15 5.60 -0.70 2.70
N MET A 16 5.48 -1.88 2.08
CA MET A 16 5.34 -3.15 2.77
C MET A 16 6.61 -3.52 3.53
N ARG A 17 7.80 -3.37 2.91
CA ARG A 17 9.08 -3.61 3.60
C ARG A 17 9.25 -2.70 4.82
N ALA A 18 8.98 -1.41 4.65
CA ALA A 18 9.05 -0.47 5.77
C ALA A 18 8.05 -0.82 6.88
N LEU A 19 6.84 -1.28 6.54
CA LEU A 19 5.85 -1.72 7.52
C LEU A 19 6.35 -2.94 8.30
N GLU A 20 6.89 -3.94 7.61
CA GLU A 20 7.46 -5.13 8.24
C GLU A 20 8.62 -4.79 9.18
N ASP A 21 9.48 -3.85 8.79
CA ASP A 21 10.57 -3.35 9.65
C ASP A 21 10.03 -2.72 10.95
N MET A 22 9.01 -1.86 10.85
CA MET A 22 8.39 -1.21 12.02
C MET A 22 7.70 -2.23 12.93
N VAL A 23 7.02 -3.23 12.36
CA VAL A 23 6.41 -4.33 13.13
C VAL A 23 7.48 -5.13 13.86
N ARG A 24 8.59 -5.48 13.18
CA ARG A 24 9.71 -6.18 13.82
C ARG A 24 10.30 -5.38 14.99
N GLU A 25 10.38 -4.06 14.86
CA GLU A 25 10.89 -3.19 15.93
C GLU A 25 9.95 -3.19 17.15
N LEU A 26 8.64 -3.12 16.92
CA LEU A 26 7.64 -3.23 18.00
C LEU A 26 7.67 -4.60 18.69
N GLU A 27 7.81 -5.68 17.92
CA GLU A 27 7.85 -7.05 18.44
C GLU A 27 9.13 -7.36 19.22
N ALA A 28 10.26 -6.77 18.81
CA ALA A 28 11.54 -6.91 19.52
C ALA A 28 11.48 -6.32 20.95
N GLY A 29 10.60 -5.34 21.17
CA GLY A 29 10.50 -4.62 22.43
C GLY A 29 11.72 -3.75 22.72
N GLY A 30 11.81 -3.21 23.93
CA GLY A 30 12.92 -2.34 24.34
C GLY A 30 12.78 -0.87 23.92
N LEU A 31 11.68 -0.52 23.24
CA LEU A 31 11.27 0.86 23.03
C LEU A 31 10.61 1.42 24.29
N ASP A 32 10.87 2.69 24.57
CA ASP A 32 10.07 3.46 25.51
C ASP A 32 8.67 3.75 24.93
N LEU A 33 7.76 4.24 25.78
CA LEU A 33 6.36 4.47 25.39
C LEU A 33 6.24 5.46 24.21
N ASP A 34 6.98 6.57 24.27
CA ASP A 34 6.89 7.62 23.26
C ASP A 34 7.36 7.11 21.90
N LYS A 35 8.49 6.39 21.85
CA LYS A 35 8.96 5.76 20.59
C LYS A 35 8.01 4.67 20.10
N SER A 36 7.44 3.89 21.01
CA SER A 36 6.46 2.86 20.63
C SER A 36 5.25 3.48 19.93
N LEU A 37 4.80 4.64 20.40
CA LEU A 37 3.72 5.40 19.76
C LEU A 37 4.14 5.95 18.39
N GLU A 38 5.34 6.53 18.27
CA GLU A 38 5.84 7.03 16.98
C GLU A 38 5.97 5.93 15.92
N VAL A 39 6.52 4.76 16.29
CA VAL A 39 6.64 3.60 15.39
C VAL A 39 5.25 3.10 15.00
N TYR A 40 4.30 3.05 15.93
CA TYR A 40 2.93 2.65 15.67
C TYR A 40 2.21 3.60 14.70
N GLU A 41 2.34 4.92 14.87
CA GLU A 41 1.76 5.91 13.95
C GLU A 41 2.32 5.76 12.53
N LYS A 42 3.63 5.56 12.39
CA LYS A 42 4.28 5.32 11.09
C LYS A 42 3.81 4.00 10.46
N ALA A 43 3.67 2.94 11.25
CA ALA A 43 3.15 1.66 10.79
C ALA A 43 1.69 1.79 10.28
N ILE A 44 0.85 2.57 10.95
CA ILE A 44 -0.50 2.90 10.49
C ILE A 44 -0.46 3.60 9.12
N ALA A 45 0.39 4.63 8.96
CA ALA A 45 0.50 5.36 7.70
C ALA A 45 0.95 4.45 6.54
N LEU A 46 1.93 3.57 6.78
CA LEU A 46 2.40 2.61 5.78
C LEU A 46 1.32 1.58 5.41
N ARG A 47 0.56 1.08 6.38
CA ARG A 47 -0.58 0.19 6.13
C ARG A 47 -1.63 0.87 5.24
N ASP A 48 -1.97 2.12 5.53
CA ASP A 48 -2.97 2.86 4.78
C ASP A 48 -2.48 3.17 3.36
N ARG A 49 -1.18 3.43 3.19
CA ARG A 49 -0.54 3.52 1.88
C ARG A 49 -0.66 2.22 1.08
N CYS A 50 -0.33 1.08 1.68
CA CYS A 50 -0.48 -0.23 1.03
C CYS A 50 -1.93 -0.46 0.58
N ARG A 51 -2.91 -0.16 1.45
CA ARG A 51 -4.35 -0.28 1.13
C ARG A 51 -4.71 0.57 -0.09
N LYS A 52 -4.31 1.84 -0.10
CA LYS A 52 -4.58 2.77 -1.21
C LYS A 52 -4.04 2.26 -2.53
N ILE A 53 -2.81 1.72 -2.55
CA ILE A 53 -2.22 1.15 -3.76
C ILE A 53 -3.00 -0.07 -4.26
N LEU A 54 -3.43 -0.96 -3.35
CA LEU A 54 -4.24 -2.12 -3.69
C LEU A 54 -5.60 -1.71 -4.24
N ASP A 55 -6.29 -0.77 -3.59
CA ASP A 55 -7.61 -0.28 -4.04
C ASP A 55 -7.52 0.38 -5.43
N GLU A 56 -6.46 1.15 -5.69
CA GLU A 56 -6.20 1.73 -7.01
C GLU A 56 -5.91 0.67 -8.07
N SER A 57 -5.19 -0.39 -7.70
CA SER A 57 -4.85 -1.50 -8.59
C SER A 57 -6.08 -2.32 -8.94
N ASP A 58 -6.92 -2.62 -7.94
CA ASP A 58 -8.19 -3.33 -8.14
C ASP A 58 -9.12 -2.53 -9.07
N ARG A 59 -9.24 -1.22 -8.88
CA ARG A 59 -10.02 -0.35 -9.79
C ARG A 59 -9.50 -0.40 -11.23
N LYS A 60 -8.18 -0.42 -11.42
CA LYS A 60 -7.59 -0.54 -12.76
C LYS A 60 -7.94 -1.89 -13.39
N VAL A 61 -7.86 -2.98 -12.63
CA VAL A 61 -8.24 -4.33 -13.09
C VAL A 61 -9.72 -4.37 -13.48
N GLN A 62 -10.62 -3.85 -12.63
CA GLN A 62 -12.06 -3.81 -12.92
C GLN A 62 -12.35 -3.07 -14.23
N LYS A 63 -11.74 -1.90 -14.44
CA LYS A 63 -11.91 -1.12 -15.67
C LYS A 63 -11.44 -1.86 -16.93
N ILE A 64 -10.34 -2.61 -16.83
CA ILE A 64 -9.85 -3.45 -17.94
C ILE A 64 -10.85 -4.57 -18.25
N MET A 65 -11.40 -5.22 -17.23
CA MET A 65 -12.39 -6.28 -17.41
C MET A 65 -13.70 -5.77 -18.04
N GLU A 66 -14.21 -4.64 -17.56
CA GLU A 66 -15.41 -3.98 -18.13
C GLU A 66 -15.20 -3.62 -19.61
N THR A 67 -14.04 -3.07 -19.95
CA THR A 67 -13.70 -2.71 -21.34
C THR A 67 -13.63 -3.95 -22.23
N ALA A 68 -13.00 -5.03 -21.75
CA ALA A 68 -12.91 -6.29 -22.50
C ALA A 68 -14.28 -6.97 -22.68
N GLU A 69 -15.20 -6.84 -21.71
CA GLU A 69 -16.57 -7.31 -21.85
C GLU A 69 -17.38 -6.45 -22.84
N GLY A 70 -17.19 -5.13 -22.82
CA GLY A 70 -17.78 -4.19 -23.79
C GLY A 70 -17.38 -4.53 -25.22
N LEU A 71 -16.09 -4.72 -25.47
CA LEU A 71 -15.56 -5.14 -26.78
C LEU A 71 -16.22 -6.45 -27.26
N ARG A 72 -16.28 -7.47 -26.41
CA ARG A 72 -17.00 -8.70 -26.74
C ARG A 72 -18.46 -8.45 -27.13
N LYS A 73 -19.20 -7.63 -26.39
CA LYS A 73 -20.62 -7.36 -26.69
C LYS A 73 -20.82 -6.59 -27.99
N GLU A 74 -19.87 -5.75 -28.41
CA GLU A 74 -19.92 -5.05 -29.69
C GLU A 74 -19.58 -5.98 -30.86
N ASP A 75 -18.57 -6.85 -30.73
CA ASP A 75 -18.15 -7.80 -31.77
C ASP A 75 -19.23 -8.84 -32.15
N PHE A 76 -20.22 -9.09 -31.28
CA PHE A 76 -21.33 -10.02 -31.54
C PHE A 76 -22.63 -9.32 -32.02
N ARG A 77 -22.63 -8.00 -32.24
CA ARG A 77 -23.82 -7.25 -32.68
C ARG A 77 -23.87 -6.95 -34.19
N ASP A 78 -22.89 -7.41 -34.95
CA ASP A 78 -22.85 -7.33 -36.43
C ASP A 78 -23.20 -8.66 -37.11
#